data_AF-A0A8E2DK17-F1
#
_entry.id   AF-A0A8E2DK17-F1
#
_cell.length_a   1.000
_cell.length_b   1.000
_cell.length_c   1.000
_cell.angle_alpha   90.00
_cell.angle_beta   90.00
_cell.angle_gamma   90.00
#
_symmetry.space_group_name_H-M   'P 1'
#
loop_
_entity.id
_entity.type
_entity.pdbx_description
1 polymer ?
#
loop_
_entity_poly.entity_id
_entity_poly.type
_entity_poly.pdbx_seq_one_letter_code
_entity_poly.pdbx_strand_id
1 'polypeptide(L)'
;ESSMQICLLAEKVKFMMEEDTPLLTIPGIHHQLLMNVVKSIIQNEASSFFHFTPFKYPEERVYFEAYCSDVMLEMYQEVQALPRDKENTMEHAVASLILYSDFTHLTNFGMVVCWPVYLFLGNQSKYEHARPTLNLYHYVAYIPTLPDTIQNEYMKQFGKSVTVTVLTHCKHELMHVVMVLVLDAKFPKVYNYGIIVSCSDSISWQFYSKIFAYLANYLEKYI
;
A
#
# COMPACT_ATOMS: atom_id res chain seq x y z
N GLU A 1 4.78 -2.05 -15.50
CA GLU A 1 3.41 -1.71 -15.98
C GLU A 1 2.63 -2.99 -16.10
N SER A 2 1.39 -3.00 -15.63
CA SER A 2 0.52 -4.17 -15.63
C SER A 2 -0.88 -3.79 -16.11
N SER A 3 -1.64 -4.80 -16.56
CA SER A 3 -3.07 -4.67 -16.78
C SER A 3 -3.81 -5.51 -15.75
N MET A 4 -4.97 -5.02 -15.33
CA MET A 4 -5.84 -5.75 -14.42
C MET A 4 -7.27 -5.75 -14.93
N GLN A 5 -8.12 -6.58 -14.33
CA GLN A 5 -9.53 -6.70 -14.67
C GLN A 5 -10.37 -6.30 -13.46
N ILE A 6 -11.47 -5.57 -13.72
CA ILE A 6 -12.50 -5.27 -12.73
C ILE A 6 -13.84 -5.82 -13.22
N CYS A 7 -14.70 -6.23 -12.30
CA CYS A 7 -16.03 -6.74 -12.62
C CYS A 7 -16.96 -5.60 -13.05
N LEU A 8 -17.64 -5.76 -14.19
CA LEU A 8 -18.69 -4.87 -14.66
C LEU A 8 -20.05 -5.39 -14.18
N LEU A 9 -20.56 -4.76 -13.13
CA LEU A 9 -21.91 -5.03 -12.63
C LEU A 9 -22.94 -4.09 -13.28
N ALA A 10 -24.14 -4.64 -13.51
CA ALA A 10 -25.27 -3.87 -14.00
C ALA A 10 -26.43 -3.89 -13.01
N GLU A 11 -27.07 -2.72 -12.83
CA GLU A 11 -28.23 -2.58 -11.96
C GLU A 11 -29.34 -3.54 -12.38
N LYS A 12 -29.86 -4.30 -11.41
CA LYS A 12 -30.94 -5.28 -11.59
C LYS A 12 -30.57 -6.48 -12.49
N VAL A 13 -29.29 -6.69 -12.76
CA VAL A 13 -28.77 -7.91 -13.39
C VAL A 13 -28.19 -8.80 -12.29
N LYS A 14 -28.58 -10.06 -12.28
CA LYS A 14 -28.05 -11.07 -11.34
C LYS A 14 -27.21 -12.06 -12.13
N PHE A 15 -26.02 -12.33 -11.61
CA PHE A 15 -25.16 -13.41 -12.07
C PHE A 15 -25.28 -14.56 -11.08
N MET A 16 -25.17 -15.80 -11.58
CA MET A 16 -25.22 -16.98 -10.72
C MET A 16 -23.94 -17.13 -9.93
N MET A 17 -22.80 -16.82 -10.56
CA MET A 17 -21.48 -16.76 -9.93
C MET A 17 -20.80 -15.42 -10.22
N GLU A 18 -19.86 -15.02 -9.37
CA GLU A 18 -19.04 -13.81 -9.58
C GLU A 18 -18.18 -13.93 -10.86
N GLU A 19 -17.73 -15.14 -11.16
CA GLU A 19 -16.93 -15.48 -12.35
C GLU A 19 -17.69 -15.28 -13.68
N ASP A 20 -19.02 -15.26 -13.63
CA ASP A 20 -19.87 -15.00 -14.80
C ASP A 20 -20.00 -13.51 -15.12
N THR A 21 -19.47 -12.63 -14.24
CA THR A 21 -19.56 -11.19 -14.43
C THR A 21 -18.63 -10.76 -15.58
N PRO A 22 -19.10 -9.89 -16.49
CA PRO A 22 -18.25 -9.35 -17.54
C PRO A 22 -17.08 -8.57 -16.93
N LEU A 23 -15.90 -8.67 -17.55
CA LEU A 23 -14.69 -8.05 -17.04
C LEU A 23 -14.27 -6.85 -17.89
N LEU A 24 -13.98 -5.73 -17.25
CA LEU A 24 -13.35 -4.58 -17.89
C LEU A 24 -11.84 -4.65 -17.67
N THR A 25 -11.07 -4.63 -18.75
CA THR A 25 -9.61 -4.57 -18.66
C THR A 25 -9.15 -3.12 -18.48
N ILE A 26 -8.33 -2.89 -17.45
CA ILE A 26 -7.70 -1.61 -17.13
C ILE A 26 -6.21 -1.73 -17.48
N PRO A 27 -5.77 -1.15 -18.60
CA PRO A 27 -4.36 -1.14 -18.99
C PRO A 27 -3.58 -0.05 -18.22
N GLY A 28 -2.24 -0.10 -18.29
CA GLY A 28 -1.42 1.04 -17.91
C GLY A 28 -1.21 1.26 -16.41
N ILE A 29 -1.37 0.23 -15.57
CA ILE A 29 -1.15 0.37 -14.14
C ILE A 29 0.35 0.38 -13.87
N HIS A 30 0.86 1.56 -13.49
CA HIS A 30 2.24 1.74 -13.06
C HIS A 30 2.38 1.41 -11.58
N HIS A 31 3.24 0.45 -11.26
CA HIS A 31 3.51 0.04 -9.88
C HIS A 31 4.95 -0.46 -9.73
N GLN A 32 5.39 -0.50 -8.48
CA GLN A 32 6.64 -1.09 -8.02
C GLN A 32 6.33 -2.21 -7.03
N LEU A 33 7.20 -3.22 -6.98
CA LEU A 33 7.10 -4.27 -5.98
C LEU A 33 7.33 -3.66 -4.59
N LEU A 34 6.30 -3.67 -3.74
CA LEU A 34 6.33 -3.07 -2.40
C LEU A 34 7.57 -3.51 -1.61
N MET A 35 7.88 -4.80 -1.65
CA MET A 35 9.03 -5.33 -0.91
C MET A 35 10.39 -4.88 -1.45
N ASN A 36 10.50 -4.54 -2.74
CA ASN A 36 11.71 -3.96 -3.28
C ASN A 36 11.89 -2.52 -2.77
N VAL A 37 10.80 -1.76 -2.69
CA VAL A 37 10.81 -0.41 -2.12
C VAL A 37 11.22 -0.46 -0.65
N VAL A 38 10.59 -1.30 0.17
CA VAL A 38 10.95 -1.48 1.59
C VAL A 38 12.43 -1.85 1.76
N LYS A 39 12.95 -2.81 0.97
CA LYS A 39 14.37 -3.17 1.01
C LYS A 39 15.27 -1.99 0.69
N SER A 40 14.95 -1.22 -0.36
CA SER A 40 15.74 -0.06 -0.74
C SER A 40 15.80 1.00 0.36
N ILE A 41 14.70 1.17 1.10
CA ILE A 41 14.62 2.10 2.24
C ILE A 41 15.53 1.61 3.39
N ILE A 42 15.42 0.33 3.75
CA ILE A 42 16.21 -0.27 4.85
C ILE A 42 17.70 -0.33 4.52
N GLN A 43 18.06 -0.51 3.25
CA GLN A 43 19.47 -0.56 2.81
C GLN A 43 20.10 0.83 2.69
N ASN A 44 19.30 1.89 2.71
CA ASN A 44 19.79 3.26 2.63
C ASN A 44 20.51 3.65 3.93
N GLU A 45 21.56 4.48 3.84
CA GLU A 45 22.29 4.99 5.01
C GLU A 45 21.39 5.75 6.00
N ALA A 46 20.32 6.39 5.53
CA ALA A 46 19.34 7.07 6.36
C ALA A 46 18.62 6.11 7.35
N SER A 47 18.58 4.81 7.05
CA SER A 47 17.98 3.80 7.94
C SER A 47 18.70 3.70 9.29
N SER A 48 19.95 4.17 9.39
CA SER A 48 20.68 4.25 10.67
C SER A 48 20.00 5.15 11.70
N PHE A 49 19.13 6.07 11.28
CA PHE A 49 18.33 6.93 12.16
C PHE A 49 16.95 6.32 12.50
N PHE A 50 16.64 5.12 12.00
CA PHE A 50 15.33 4.51 12.20
C PHE A 50 15.26 3.75 13.51
N HIS A 51 14.07 3.73 14.11
CA HIS A 51 13.78 2.97 15.32
C HIS A 51 13.08 1.66 14.94
N PHE A 52 13.89 0.60 14.80
CA PHE A 52 13.40 -0.75 14.52
C PHE A 52 12.98 -1.53 15.78
N THR A 53 13.54 -1.16 16.93
CA THR A 53 13.10 -1.64 18.25
C THR A 53 12.24 -0.56 18.89
N PRO A 54 10.93 -0.81 19.07
CA PRO A 54 10.05 0.16 19.71
C PRO A 54 10.34 0.28 21.21
N PHE A 55 9.98 1.41 21.80
CA PHE A 55 10.23 1.68 23.21
C PHE A 55 9.11 2.50 23.85
N LYS A 56 9.06 2.48 25.19
CA LYS A 56 8.21 3.34 26.00
C LYS A 56 9.09 4.29 26.82
N TYR A 57 8.62 5.52 27.03
CA TYR A 57 9.24 6.42 27.98
C TYR A 57 8.93 5.92 29.41
N PRO A 58 9.93 5.86 30.30
CA PRO A 58 9.81 5.20 31.60
C PRO A 58 8.99 5.98 32.62
N GLU A 59 8.90 7.31 32.49
CA GLU A 59 8.29 8.19 33.49
C GLU A 59 6.80 8.49 33.21
N GLU A 60 6.44 8.74 31.94
CA GLU A 60 5.07 9.01 31.52
C GLU A 60 4.77 8.48 30.11
N ARG A 61 3.51 8.14 29.84
CA ARG A 61 3.08 7.63 28.54
C ARG A 61 2.96 8.77 27.53
N VAL A 62 3.98 8.97 26.71
CA VAL A 62 3.98 9.96 25.62
C VAL A 62 3.73 9.28 24.27
N TYR A 63 2.64 9.65 23.60
CA TYR A 63 2.29 9.21 22.26
C TYR A 63 2.70 10.27 21.22
N PHE A 64 3.91 10.18 20.70
CA PHE A 64 4.41 11.15 19.71
C PHE A 64 4.87 10.50 18.41
N GLU A 65 5.39 9.26 18.43
CA GLU A 65 5.90 8.57 17.24
C GLU A 65 5.26 7.19 17.07
N ALA A 66 5.24 6.68 15.83
CA ALA A 66 4.68 5.36 15.55
C ALA A 66 5.47 4.26 16.28
N TYR A 67 6.80 4.34 16.31
CA TYR A 67 7.67 3.42 17.06
C TYR A 67 7.57 3.51 18.59
N CYS A 68 6.86 4.50 19.13
CA CYS A 68 6.55 4.61 20.56
C CYS A 68 5.11 4.16 20.91
N SER A 69 4.29 3.87 19.90
CA SER A 69 2.87 3.51 20.08
C SER A 69 2.69 2.10 20.67
N ASP A 70 1.54 1.85 21.30
CA ASP A 70 1.23 0.51 21.84
C ASP A 70 1.09 -0.49 20.70
N VAL A 71 0.49 -0.08 19.57
CA VAL A 71 0.36 -0.90 18.36
C VAL A 71 1.70 -1.40 17.85
N MET A 72 2.73 -0.55 17.80
CA MET A 72 4.06 -0.99 17.36
C MET A 72 4.71 -1.95 18.35
N LEU A 73 4.49 -1.74 19.65
CA LEU A 73 5.02 -2.62 20.70
C LEU A 73 4.36 -3.99 20.66
N GLU A 74 3.04 -4.05 20.45
CA GLU A 74 2.29 -5.30 20.24
C GLU A 74 2.80 -6.03 19.00
N MET A 75 2.90 -5.36 17.84
CA MET A 75 3.45 -5.94 16.62
C MET A 75 4.88 -6.48 16.82
N TYR A 76 5.72 -5.76 17.56
CA TYR A 76 7.07 -6.20 17.86
C TYR A 76 7.07 -7.42 18.78
N GLN A 77 6.25 -7.43 19.83
CA GLN A 77 6.11 -8.58 20.74
C GLN A 77 5.62 -9.83 20.00
N GLU A 78 4.63 -9.69 19.12
CA GLU A 78 4.17 -10.78 18.26
C GLU A 78 5.31 -11.37 17.42
N VAL A 79 6.11 -10.50 16.80
CA VAL A 79 7.28 -10.90 15.99
C VAL A 79 8.38 -11.54 16.82
N GLN A 80 8.61 -11.08 18.05
CA GLN A 80 9.58 -11.71 18.97
C GLN A 80 9.08 -13.07 19.49
N ALA A 81 7.77 -13.27 19.59
CA ALA A 81 7.15 -14.51 20.04
C ALA A 81 7.11 -15.61 18.95
N LEU A 82 7.41 -15.26 17.68
CA LEU A 82 7.47 -16.25 16.60
C LEU A 82 8.56 -17.30 16.85
N PRO A 83 8.32 -18.57 16.47
CA PRO A 83 9.31 -19.63 16.61
C PRO A 83 10.61 -19.24 15.91
N ARG A 84 11.73 -19.33 16.64
CA ARG A 84 13.05 -19.12 16.07
C ARG A 84 13.60 -20.43 15.57
N ASP A 85 14.06 -20.46 14.32
CA ASP A 85 14.87 -21.56 13.83
C ASP A 85 16.15 -21.63 14.66
N LYS A 86 16.54 -22.84 15.07
CA LYS A 86 17.73 -23.04 15.93
C LYS A 86 19.03 -22.58 15.25
N GLU A 87 19.02 -22.49 13.93
CA GLU A 87 20.14 -22.02 13.11
C GLU A 87 20.07 -20.52 12.81
N ASN A 88 18.93 -19.87 13.05
CA ASN A 88 18.73 -18.45 12.79
C ASN A 88 18.97 -17.63 14.05
N THR A 89 20.14 -16.99 14.11
CA THR A 89 20.54 -16.10 15.20
C THR A 89 20.26 -14.62 14.92
N MET A 90 19.56 -14.30 13.83
CA MET A 90 19.32 -12.90 13.44
C MET A 90 18.29 -12.24 14.36
N GLU A 91 18.48 -10.95 14.61
CA GLU A 91 17.48 -10.17 15.33
C GLU A 91 16.24 -9.95 14.45
N HIS A 92 15.07 -10.09 15.06
CA HIS A 92 13.81 -9.77 14.40
C HIS A 92 13.48 -8.29 14.60
N ALA A 93 13.03 -7.63 13.54
CA ALA A 93 12.53 -6.27 13.59
C ALA A 93 11.23 -6.10 12.82
N VAL A 94 10.49 -5.06 13.16
CA VAL A 94 9.26 -4.70 12.45
C VAL A 94 9.56 -3.55 11.50
N ALA A 95 9.31 -3.77 10.21
CA ALA A 95 9.20 -2.70 9.22
C ALA A 95 7.74 -2.23 9.18
N SER A 96 7.48 -1.11 9.84
CA SER A 96 6.15 -0.52 10.02
C SER A 96 5.71 0.19 8.74
N LEU A 97 4.83 -0.42 7.96
CA LEU A 97 4.36 0.15 6.70
C LEU A 97 3.20 1.11 6.93
N ILE A 98 3.35 2.34 6.44
CA ILE A 98 2.26 3.32 6.39
C ILE A 98 1.97 3.63 4.93
N LEU A 99 0.79 3.23 4.47
CA LEU A 99 0.34 3.46 3.09
C LEU A 99 -0.57 4.69 3.03
N TYR A 100 -0.27 5.60 2.10
CA TYR A 100 -1.09 6.78 1.83
C TYR A 100 -1.59 6.79 0.39
N SER A 101 -2.80 7.32 0.17
CA SER A 101 -3.28 7.65 -1.17
C SER A 101 -4.17 8.88 -1.16
N ASP A 102 -3.90 9.81 -2.07
CA ASP A 102 -4.65 11.05 -2.22
C ASP A 102 -4.85 11.43 -3.69
N PHE A 103 -5.86 12.27 -3.93
CA PHE A 103 -6.13 12.83 -5.24
C PHE A 103 -5.15 13.96 -5.52
N THR A 104 -4.35 13.81 -6.57
CA THR A 104 -3.39 14.83 -7.01
C THR A 104 -3.77 15.35 -8.40
N HIS A 105 -3.85 16.67 -8.55
CA HIS A 105 -4.04 17.32 -9.84
C HIS A 105 -2.67 17.60 -10.46
N LEU A 106 -2.33 16.97 -11.58
CA LEU A 106 -0.95 17.01 -12.12
C LEU A 106 -0.61 18.29 -12.87
N THR A 107 -1.61 19.07 -13.30
CA THR A 107 -1.36 20.25 -14.14
C THR A 107 -2.23 21.43 -13.73
N ASN A 108 -1.72 22.67 -13.80
CA ASN A 108 -2.52 23.87 -13.50
C ASN A 108 -3.59 24.16 -14.58
N PHE A 109 -3.46 23.59 -15.79
CA PHE A 109 -4.29 23.93 -16.95
C PHE A 109 -4.84 22.71 -17.72
N GLY A 110 -4.75 21.50 -17.17
CA GLY A 110 -5.30 20.29 -17.77
C GLY A 110 -6.06 19.44 -16.76
N MET A 111 -7.02 18.63 -17.21
CA MET A 111 -7.83 17.75 -16.34
C MET A 111 -7.12 16.43 -16.00
N VAL A 112 -5.79 16.36 -16.16
CA VAL A 112 -5.04 15.14 -15.88
C VAL A 112 -4.89 14.99 -14.38
N VAL A 113 -5.63 14.03 -13.84
CA VAL A 113 -5.63 13.67 -12.43
C VAL A 113 -4.82 12.41 -12.24
N CYS A 114 -4.13 12.29 -11.11
CA CYS A 114 -3.52 11.03 -10.69
C CYS A 114 -3.86 10.73 -9.23
N TRP A 115 -3.84 9.44 -8.92
CA TRP A 115 -4.01 8.92 -7.57
C TRP A 115 -2.80 8.08 -7.20
N PRO A 116 -1.73 8.71 -6.71
CA PRO A 116 -0.57 7.99 -6.23
C PRO A 116 -0.89 7.18 -4.96
N VAL A 117 -0.17 6.07 -4.82
CA VAL A 117 -0.06 5.30 -3.59
C VAL A 117 1.37 5.43 -3.10
N TYR A 118 1.54 5.99 -1.90
CA TYR A 118 2.83 6.21 -1.27
C TYR A 118 3.04 5.23 -0.12
N LEU A 119 4.31 4.96 0.16
CA LEU A 119 4.77 4.23 1.33
C LEU A 119 5.70 5.10 2.17
N PHE A 120 5.49 5.05 3.47
CA PHE A 120 6.44 5.49 4.50
C PHE A 120 6.73 4.35 5.46
N LEU A 121 7.87 4.45 6.16
CA LEU A 121 8.13 3.59 7.31
C LEU A 121 7.84 4.33 8.61
N GLY A 122 6.93 3.79 9.43
CA GLY A 122 6.65 4.26 10.78
C GLY A 122 7.82 4.10 11.76
N ASN A 123 8.92 3.50 11.31
CA ASN A 123 10.20 3.45 12.04
C ASN A 123 10.96 4.79 11.99
N GLN A 124 10.58 5.70 11.10
CA GLN A 124 11.19 7.00 10.95
C GLN A 124 10.42 8.08 11.72
N SER A 125 11.11 9.14 12.15
CA SER A 125 10.48 10.23 12.90
C SER A 125 9.49 11.03 12.06
N LYS A 126 8.41 11.50 12.68
CA LYS A 126 7.47 12.45 12.05
C LYS A 126 8.15 13.74 11.61
N TYR A 127 9.18 14.18 12.34
CA TYR A 127 9.94 15.37 11.97
C TYR A 127 10.59 15.21 10.59
N GLU A 128 11.17 14.04 10.31
CA GLU A 128 11.74 13.76 8.99
C GLU A 128 10.67 13.59 7.92
N HIS A 129 9.56 12.90 8.21
CA HIS A 129 8.41 12.83 7.31
C HIS A 129 7.87 14.22 6.93
N ALA A 130 7.96 15.21 7.82
CA ALA A 130 7.54 16.57 7.58
C ALA A 130 8.56 17.42 6.80
N ARG A 131 9.73 16.88 6.42
CA ARG A 131 10.77 17.60 5.66
C ARG A 131 10.71 17.21 4.18
N PRO A 132 10.16 18.08 3.29
CA PRO A 132 10.00 17.75 1.88
C PRO A 132 11.32 17.48 1.15
N THR A 133 12.41 18.08 1.61
CA THR A 133 13.75 17.93 1.02
C THR A 133 14.35 16.54 1.18
N LEU A 134 13.81 15.72 2.08
CA LEU A 134 14.28 14.34 2.28
C LEU A 134 13.61 13.34 1.32
N ASN A 135 12.56 13.75 0.60
CA ASN A 135 11.86 12.93 -0.39
C ASN A 135 11.50 11.51 0.10
N LEU A 136 10.94 11.41 1.30
CA LEU A 136 10.60 10.14 1.97
C LEU A 136 9.26 9.55 1.51
N TYR A 137 8.61 10.20 0.53
CA TYR A 137 7.36 9.79 -0.07
C TYR A 137 7.65 8.73 -1.15
N HIS A 138 7.75 7.46 -0.77
CA HIS A 138 8.10 6.42 -1.75
C HIS A 138 6.88 6.00 -2.56
N TYR A 139 6.84 6.36 -3.84
CA TYR A 139 5.77 5.96 -4.76
C TYR A 139 5.77 4.44 -5.00
N VAL A 140 4.65 3.78 -4.76
CA VAL A 140 4.49 2.33 -4.99
C VAL A 140 3.56 2.03 -6.13
N ALA A 141 2.50 2.81 -6.34
CA ALA A 141 1.62 2.66 -7.50
C ALA A 141 0.93 3.96 -7.90
N TYR A 142 0.35 3.97 -9.10
CA TYR A 142 -0.61 4.97 -9.53
C TYR A 142 -1.92 4.27 -9.87
N ILE A 143 -3.01 4.73 -9.26
CA ILE A 143 -4.36 4.30 -9.59
C ILE A 143 -4.80 5.11 -10.82
N PRO A 144 -5.07 4.45 -11.96
CA PRO A 144 -5.49 5.15 -13.17
C PRO A 144 -6.94 5.62 -13.05
N THR A 145 -7.37 6.47 -13.98
CA THR A 145 -8.80 6.72 -14.19
C THR A 145 -9.44 5.54 -14.92
N LEU A 146 -10.76 5.42 -14.83
CA LEU A 146 -11.49 4.45 -15.66
C LEU A 146 -11.24 4.77 -17.15
N PRO A 147 -11.13 3.75 -18.03
CA PRO A 147 -10.94 3.95 -19.46
C PRO A 147 -12.13 4.70 -20.09
N ASP A 148 -11.86 5.59 -21.04
CA ASP A 148 -12.89 6.28 -21.82
C ASP A 148 -13.81 5.31 -22.59
N THR A 149 -13.35 4.06 -22.80
CA THR A 149 -14.10 3.00 -23.48
C THR A 149 -15.20 2.38 -22.62
N ILE A 150 -15.26 2.65 -21.31
CA ILE A 150 -16.19 2.00 -20.38
C ILE A 150 -17.66 2.13 -20.81
N GLN A 151 -18.05 3.30 -21.35
CA GLN A 151 -19.41 3.52 -21.84
C GLN A 151 -19.77 2.58 -22.99
N ASN A 152 -18.83 2.38 -23.91
CA ASN A 152 -19.02 1.54 -25.09
C ASN A 152 -19.03 0.04 -24.71
N GLU A 153 -18.12 -0.37 -23.82
CA GLU A 153 -18.05 -1.74 -23.28
C GLU A 153 -19.36 -2.10 -22.56
N TYR A 154 -19.82 -1.23 -21.67
CA TYR A 154 -21.04 -1.46 -20.90
C TYR A 154 -22.31 -1.46 -21.78
N MET A 155 -22.37 -0.57 -22.78
CA MET A 155 -23.48 -0.55 -23.74
C MET A 155 -23.54 -1.82 -24.59
N LYS A 156 -22.39 -2.36 -25.03
CA LYS A 156 -22.32 -3.63 -25.76
C LYS A 156 -22.80 -4.80 -24.89
N GLN A 157 -22.44 -4.80 -23.61
CA GLN A 157 -22.71 -5.92 -22.72
C GLN A 157 -24.15 -5.94 -22.18
N PHE A 158 -24.71 -4.75 -21.86
CA PHE A 158 -26.00 -4.63 -21.17
C PHE A 158 -27.07 -3.87 -21.94
N GLY A 159 -26.74 -3.29 -23.11
CA GLY A 159 -27.67 -2.51 -23.94
C GLY A 159 -28.16 -1.21 -23.29
N LYS A 160 -27.44 -0.70 -22.29
CA LYS A 160 -27.80 0.51 -21.52
C LYS A 160 -26.57 1.37 -21.30
N SER A 161 -26.79 2.67 -21.08
CA SER A 161 -25.74 3.59 -20.65
C SER A 161 -25.27 3.30 -19.23
N VAL A 162 -23.99 3.55 -18.93
CA VAL A 162 -23.44 3.44 -17.58
C VAL A 162 -24.07 4.50 -16.69
N THR A 163 -24.48 4.12 -15.47
CA THR A 163 -24.96 5.07 -14.46
C THR A 163 -23.80 5.58 -13.61
N VAL A 164 -23.99 6.73 -12.97
CA VAL A 164 -23.03 7.28 -11.99
C VAL A 164 -22.71 6.24 -10.93
N THR A 165 -23.71 5.53 -10.41
CA THR A 165 -23.55 4.45 -9.42
C THR A 165 -22.62 3.33 -9.90
N VAL A 166 -22.75 2.90 -11.15
CA VAL A 166 -21.87 1.86 -11.72
C VAL A 166 -20.43 2.38 -11.87
N LEU A 167 -20.25 3.64 -12.28
CA LEU A 167 -18.92 4.26 -12.33
C LEU A 167 -18.29 4.36 -10.93
N THR A 168 -19.05 4.77 -9.92
CA THR A 168 -18.63 4.79 -8.50
C THR A 168 -18.12 3.42 -8.08
N HIS A 169 -18.89 2.38 -8.37
CA HIS A 169 -18.52 1.01 -8.04
C HIS A 169 -17.26 0.55 -8.79
N CYS A 170 -17.16 0.82 -10.09
CA CYS A 170 -15.96 0.47 -10.87
C CYS A 170 -14.70 1.19 -10.34
N LYS A 171 -14.81 2.46 -9.92
CA LYS A 171 -13.71 3.19 -9.26
C LYS A 171 -13.30 2.54 -7.94
N HIS A 172 -14.26 2.08 -7.15
CA HIS A 172 -14.00 1.33 -5.92
C HIS A 172 -13.29 0.00 -6.20
N GLU A 173 -13.78 -0.80 -7.16
CA GLU A 173 -13.13 -2.05 -7.56
C GLU A 173 -11.72 -1.84 -8.07
N LEU A 174 -11.50 -0.78 -8.86
CA LEU A 174 -10.18 -0.41 -9.33
C LEU A 174 -9.21 -0.13 -8.17
N MET A 175 -9.67 0.53 -7.11
CA MET A 175 -8.86 0.78 -5.92
C MET A 175 -8.40 -0.53 -5.26
N HIS A 176 -9.34 -1.48 -5.07
CA HIS A 176 -9.03 -2.78 -4.48
C HIS A 176 -8.04 -3.57 -5.31
N VAL A 177 -8.26 -3.61 -6.63
CA VAL A 177 -7.39 -4.31 -7.58
C VAL A 177 -5.98 -3.73 -7.58
N VAL A 178 -5.82 -2.40 -7.51
CA VAL A 178 -4.50 -1.78 -7.36
C VAL A 178 -3.87 -2.12 -6.01
N MET A 179 -4.64 -2.15 -4.93
CA MET A 179 -4.10 -2.56 -3.62
C MET A 179 -3.66 -4.02 -3.59
N VAL A 180 -4.35 -4.92 -4.29
CA VAL A 180 -3.91 -6.32 -4.49
C VAL A 180 -2.60 -6.39 -5.27
N LEU A 181 -2.40 -5.53 -6.26
CA LEU A 181 -1.11 -5.43 -6.97
C LEU A 181 0.02 -4.95 -6.06
N VAL A 182 -0.26 -3.93 -5.23
CA VAL A 182 0.73 -3.37 -4.28
C VAL A 182 1.08 -4.41 -3.20
N LEU A 183 0.07 -5.03 -2.60
CA LEU A 183 0.19 -6.10 -1.60
C LEU A 183 0.37 -7.45 -2.29
N ASP A 184 1.41 -7.56 -3.12
CA ASP A 184 1.69 -8.72 -3.96
C ASP A 184 1.76 -10.05 -3.19
N ALA A 185 1.85 -11.16 -3.91
CA ALA A 185 1.95 -12.50 -3.30
C ALA A 185 3.19 -12.72 -2.41
N LYS A 186 4.18 -11.81 -2.43
CA LYS A 186 5.33 -11.86 -1.52
C LYS A 186 5.02 -11.20 -0.18
N PHE A 187 4.15 -10.18 -0.16
CA PHE A 187 3.80 -9.48 1.07
C PHE A 187 3.32 -10.42 2.20
N PRO A 188 2.36 -11.36 2.00
CA PRO A 188 1.96 -12.30 3.05
C PRO A 188 3.09 -13.19 3.56
N LYS A 189 4.08 -13.50 2.70
CA LYS A 189 5.25 -14.28 3.11
C LYS A 189 6.16 -13.47 4.03
N VAL A 190 6.45 -12.22 3.66
CA VAL A 190 7.27 -11.32 4.49
C VAL A 190 6.53 -10.92 5.77
N TYR A 191 5.21 -10.82 5.72
CA TYR A 191 4.38 -10.53 6.90
C TYR A 191 4.48 -11.63 7.97
N ASN A 192 4.52 -12.90 7.54
CA ASN A 192 4.50 -14.07 8.43
C ASN A 192 5.89 -14.60 8.78
N TYR A 193 6.83 -14.56 7.84
CA TYR A 193 8.16 -15.18 7.97
C TYR A 193 9.30 -14.16 7.94
N GLY A 194 8.99 -12.89 7.71
CA GLY A 194 10.00 -11.85 7.58
C GLY A 194 10.85 -11.99 6.32
N ILE A 195 11.80 -11.09 6.18
CA ILE A 195 12.79 -11.08 5.12
C ILE A 195 14.13 -10.61 5.67
N ILE A 196 15.19 -11.33 5.32
CA ILE A 196 16.54 -10.95 5.73
C ILE A 196 17.00 -9.80 4.84
N VAL A 197 17.39 -8.69 5.48
CA VAL A 197 17.94 -7.51 4.81
C VAL A 197 19.15 -7.06 5.59
N SER A 198 20.25 -6.83 4.88
CA SER A 198 21.44 -6.18 5.43
C SER A 198 21.21 -4.68 5.43
N CYS A 199 21.32 -4.05 6.60
CA CYS A 199 21.28 -2.61 6.76
C CYS A 199 22.59 -1.99 6.22
N SER A 200 22.65 -0.65 6.16
CA SER A 200 23.82 0.09 5.68
C SER A 200 25.10 -0.17 6.49
N ASP A 201 24.95 -0.60 7.75
CA ASP A 201 26.04 -0.97 8.66
C ASP A 201 26.54 -2.42 8.48
N SER A 202 26.08 -3.12 7.44
CA SER A 202 26.36 -4.54 7.16
C SER A 202 25.80 -5.53 8.19
N ILE A 203 24.98 -5.08 9.15
CA ILE A 203 24.29 -5.97 10.07
C ILE A 203 23.00 -6.46 9.39
N SER A 204 22.76 -7.77 9.43
CA SER A 204 21.59 -8.38 8.80
C SER A 204 20.54 -8.72 9.84
N TRP A 205 19.34 -8.17 9.63
CA TRP A 205 18.20 -8.36 10.51
C TRP A 205 17.08 -9.04 9.71
N GLN A 206 16.21 -9.76 10.40
CA GLN A 206 15.01 -10.33 9.82
C GLN A 206 13.84 -9.37 10.01
N PHE A 207 13.47 -8.69 8.94
CA PHE A 207 12.41 -7.68 8.95
C PHE A 207 11.06 -8.29 8.63
N TYR A 208 10.09 -8.06 9.51
CA TYR A 208 8.68 -8.40 9.31
C TYR A 208 7.94 -7.13 8.90
N SER A 209 7.47 -7.10 7.66
CA SER A 209 6.67 -5.96 7.17
C SER A 209 5.25 -6.05 7.72
N LYS A 210 4.85 -5.08 8.54
CA LYS A 210 3.52 -5.01 9.16
C LYS A 210 2.83 -3.73 8.72
N ILE A 211 1.56 -3.83 8.31
CA ILE A 211 0.75 -2.64 8.02
C ILE A 211 0.42 -1.97 9.34
N PHE A 212 0.97 -0.78 9.55
CA PHE A 212 0.71 0.04 10.73
C PHE A 212 -0.51 0.93 10.54
N ALA A 213 -0.60 1.57 9.36
CA ALA A 213 -1.76 2.35 8.99
C ALA A 213 -1.94 2.41 7.47
N TYR A 214 -3.19 2.59 7.07
CA TYR A 214 -3.59 2.87 5.70
C TYR A 214 -4.49 4.10 5.70
N LEU A 215 -4.07 5.15 5.01
CA LEU A 215 -4.75 6.43 4.99
C LEU A 215 -5.04 6.82 3.54
N ALA A 216 -6.32 6.83 3.16
CA ALA A 216 -6.70 7.18 1.80
C ALA A 216 -7.92 8.09 1.77
N ASN A 217 -7.96 8.98 0.79
CA ASN A 217 -9.19 9.63 0.38
C ASN A 217 -10.10 8.63 -0.36
N TYR A 218 -11.41 8.85 -0.30
CA TYR A 218 -12.39 8.00 -0.97
C TYR A 218 -12.45 8.35 -2.46
N LEU A 219 -11.89 7.48 -3.32
CA LEU A 219 -11.78 7.68 -4.77
C LEU A 219 -13.15 7.77 -5.44
N GLU A 220 -14.11 7.04 -4.91
CA GLU A 220 -15.47 6.95 -5.40
C GLU A 220 -16.30 8.23 -5.17
N LYS A 221 -15.83 9.15 -4.32
CA LYS A 221 -16.48 10.47 -4.13
C LYS A 221 -16.19 11.45 -5.26
N TYR A 222 -15.18 11.17 -6.08
CA TYR A 222 -14.78 12.01 -7.21
C TYR A 222 -15.15 11.29 -8.50
N ILE A 223 -16.33 11.58 -9.05
CA ILE A 223 -16.84 10.98 -10.29
C ILE A 223 -16.57 11.89 -11.47
#